data_AF-A0A964G2Q0-F1
#
_entry.id   AF-A0A964G2Q0-F1
#
_cell.length_a   1.000
_cell.length_b   1.000
_cell.length_c   1.000
_cell.angle_alpha   90.00
_cell.angle_beta   90.00
_cell.angle_gamma   90.00
#
_symmetry.space_group_name_H-M   'P 1'
#
loop_
_entity.id
_entity.type
_entity.pdbx_description
1 polymer ?
#
loop_
_entity_poly.entity_id
_entity_poly.type
_entity_poly.pdbx_seq_one_letter_code
_entity_poly.pdbx_strand_id
1 'polypeptide(L)'
;MEISTFELLAKPIAPPVPTAPELTPVLRRVVQGYFLTISNLEAIDLRYRIEFAVSLPVPPDPNKIPIDGVNVRLIIDVEGANTFIPLTQIGSSNIYRGFFRIPAGKTASVELLPLVPAVLTSGSLEVRGYVSLFLQPRRFFPGPVPPTKQGARVLLNPEIRGTFLPNGFPGVVGDLDFDQINYTLAIASGKALNVLPPAISGPIIIDPPIILPVLEELRDGNLELASSDADNSEKAQMLVQLLAELEPNEANLKALNTVMNKFDIPVKMSHC
;
A
#
# COMPACT_ATOMS: atom_id res chain seq x y z
N MET A 1 2.78 10.90 9.64
CA MET A 1 1.82 11.78 10.33
C MET A 1 0.52 11.01 10.43
N GLU A 2 -0.10 10.97 11.60
CA GLU A 2 -1.43 10.36 11.75
C GLU A 2 -2.52 11.23 11.13
N ILE A 3 -3.44 10.61 10.42
CA ILE A 3 -4.51 11.28 9.68
C ILE A 3 -5.85 11.11 10.38
N SER A 4 -6.32 9.89 10.55
CA SER A 4 -7.60 9.59 11.17
C SER A 4 -7.65 8.13 11.61
N THR A 5 -8.70 7.77 12.35
CA THR A 5 -9.12 6.37 12.43
C THR A 5 -9.61 5.87 11.07
N PHE A 6 -9.76 4.56 10.90
CA PHE A 6 -10.49 3.97 9.78
C PHE A 6 -11.25 2.72 10.22
N GLU A 7 -12.24 2.34 9.42
CA GLU A 7 -13.00 1.11 9.60
C GLU A 7 -13.37 0.51 8.24
N LEU A 8 -13.13 -0.80 8.07
CA LEU A 8 -13.64 -1.59 6.94
C LEU A 8 -14.64 -2.61 7.48
N LEU A 9 -15.83 -2.64 6.89
CA LEU A 9 -16.88 -3.57 7.27
C LEU A 9 -17.40 -4.33 6.06
N ALA A 10 -17.64 -5.62 6.23
CA ALA A 10 -18.51 -6.43 5.39
C ALA A 10 -19.21 -7.44 6.30
N LYS A 11 -20.35 -7.05 6.90
CA LYS A 11 -21.04 -7.86 7.93
C LYS A 11 -22.52 -7.51 8.09
N PRO A 12 -23.34 -8.39 8.68
CA PRO A 12 -24.72 -8.05 9.06
C PRO A 12 -24.77 -6.86 10.01
N ILE A 13 -25.76 -5.97 9.84
CA ILE A 13 -25.95 -4.76 10.66
C ILE A 13 -26.75 -5.03 11.94
N ALA A 14 -27.50 -6.13 11.96
CA ALA A 14 -28.29 -6.56 13.09
C ALA A 14 -27.94 -8.01 13.46
N PRO A 15 -28.04 -8.38 14.75
CA PRO A 15 -27.93 -9.78 15.16
C PRO A 15 -28.98 -10.63 14.45
N PRO A 16 -28.66 -11.88 14.08
CA PRO A 16 -29.67 -12.80 13.57
C PRO A 16 -30.73 -13.06 14.66
N VAL A 17 -32.01 -12.93 14.30
CA VAL A 17 -33.14 -13.22 15.20
C VAL A 17 -33.91 -14.42 14.64
N PRO A 18 -33.62 -15.66 15.10
CA PRO A 18 -34.17 -16.87 14.49
C PRO A 18 -35.70 -17.01 14.61
N THR A 19 -36.31 -16.30 15.57
CA THR A 19 -37.71 -16.48 15.97
C THR A 19 -38.65 -15.37 15.49
N ALA A 20 -38.16 -14.41 14.70
CA ALA A 20 -38.91 -13.22 14.27
C ALA A 20 -38.77 -12.99 12.76
N PRO A 21 -39.39 -13.81 11.90
CA PRO A 21 -39.27 -13.71 10.45
C PRO A 21 -39.74 -12.35 9.88
N GLU A 22 -40.62 -11.63 10.58
CA GLU A 22 -41.02 -10.26 10.25
C GLU A 22 -39.88 -9.25 10.30
N LEU A 23 -38.79 -9.54 11.02
CA LEU A 23 -37.59 -8.70 11.10
C LEU A 23 -36.56 -9.02 10.00
N THR A 24 -36.83 -9.98 9.11
CA THR A 24 -35.92 -10.35 8.02
C THR A 24 -35.48 -9.16 7.13
N PRO A 25 -36.34 -8.16 6.82
CA PRO A 25 -35.95 -7.00 6.01
C PRO A 25 -34.91 -6.08 6.67
N VAL A 26 -34.81 -6.07 8.01
CA VAL A 26 -33.82 -5.25 8.73
C VAL A 26 -32.46 -5.96 8.87
N LEU A 27 -32.37 -7.25 8.52
CA LEU A 27 -31.14 -8.05 8.53
C LEU A 27 -30.25 -7.76 7.30
N ARG A 28 -30.01 -6.48 7.01
CA ARG A 28 -29.14 -6.05 5.91
C ARG A 28 -27.67 -6.31 6.22
N ARG A 29 -26.85 -6.27 5.18
CA ARG A 29 -25.38 -6.31 5.31
C ARG A 29 -24.80 -4.96 4.95
N VAL A 30 -23.89 -4.44 5.76
CA VAL A 30 -23.11 -3.26 5.38
C VAL A 30 -21.86 -3.69 4.64
N VAL A 31 -21.50 -2.99 3.58
CA VAL A 31 -20.16 -2.99 2.98
C VAL A 31 -19.63 -1.56 3.05
N GLN A 32 -18.51 -1.38 3.74
CA GLN A 32 -17.97 -0.07 4.07
C GLN A 32 -16.47 0.00 3.75
N GLY A 33 -16.07 1.05 3.06
CA GLY A 33 -14.70 1.37 2.73
C GLY A 33 -14.25 2.70 3.34
N TYR A 34 -12.93 2.87 3.40
CA TYR A 34 -12.29 4.11 3.82
C TYR A 34 -11.81 4.89 2.60
N PHE A 35 -12.09 6.19 2.59
CA PHE A 35 -11.73 7.12 1.53
C PHE A 35 -10.91 8.25 2.12
N LEU A 36 -9.83 8.64 1.46
CA LEU A 36 -9.00 9.76 1.85
C LEU A 36 -8.70 10.62 0.63
N THR A 37 -9.29 11.81 0.60
CA THR A 37 -8.91 12.83 -0.39
C THR A 37 -7.62 13.51 0.06
N ILE A 38 -6.64 13.60 -0.86
CA ILE A 38 -5.35 14.25 -0.63
C ILE A 38 -5.08 15.23 -1.77
N SER A 39 -4.96 16.52 -1.46
CA SER A 39 -4.50 17.52 -2.44
C SER A 39 -3.03 17.84 -2.23
N ASN A 40 -2.21 17.66 -3.27
CA ASN A 40 -0.82 18.13 -3.29
C ASN A 40 -0.77 19.62 -3.64
N LEU A 41 -0.45 20.48 -2.67
CA LEU A 41 -0.39 21.94 -2.88
C LEU A 41 1.00 22.44 -3.29
N GLU A 42 1.93 21.54 -3.57
CA GLU A 42 3.28 21.86 -4.02
C GLU A 42 3.34 21.94 -5.56
N ALA A 43 4.28 22.75 -6.06
CA ALA A 43 4.57 22.88 -7.49
C ALA A 43 5.40 21.72 -8.06
N ILE A 44 5.53 20.63 -7.29
CA ILE A 44 6.30 19.45 -7.66
C ILE A 44 5.49 18.19 -7.39
N ASP A 45 5.81 17.15 -8.15
CA ASP A 45 5.26 15.83 -7.92
C ASP A 45 5.84 15.21 -6.64
N LEU A 46 4.93 14.67 -5.83
CA LEU A 46 5.24 14.07 -4.55
C LEU A 46 4.89 12.59 -4.55
N ARG A 47 5.79 11.80 -3.96
CA ARG A 47 5.55 10.38 -3.66
C ARG A 47 5.18 10.26 -2.19
N TYR A 48 4.15 9.49 -1.93
CA TYR A 48 3.60 9.26 -0.61
C TYR A 48 3.71 7.79 -0.25
N ARG A 49 3.79 7.55 1.05
CA ARG A 49 3.58 6.27 1.68
C ARG A 49 2.41 6.40 2.63
N ILE A 50 1.41 5.56 2.46
CA ILE A 50 0.29 5.42 3.40
C ILE A 50 0.48 4.14 4.19
N GLU A 51 0.18 4.19 5.48
CA GLU A 51 0.22 3.04 6.37
C GLU A 51 -1.12 2.91 7.09
N PHE A 52 -1.65 1.69 7.14
CA PHE A 52 -2.86 1.32 7.85
C PHE A 52 -2.44 0.42 9.02
N ALA A 53 -2.53 0.93 10.23
CA ALA A 53 -2.27 0.16 11.44
C ALA A 53 -3.57 -0.47 11.93
N VAL A 54 -3.64 -1.80 11.92
CA VAL A 54 -4.84 -2.58 12.17
C VAL A 54 -4.89 -3.06 13.62
N SER A 55 -6.04 -2.88 14.25
CA SER A 55 -6.37 -3.48 15.55
C SER A 55 -7.04 -4.83 15.32
N LEU A 56 -6.40 -5.91 15.79
CA LEU A 56 -6.96 -7.26 15.76
C LEU A 56 -7.66 -7.56 17.09
N PRO A 57 -8.76 -8.35 17.08
CA PRO A 57 -9.41 -8.79 18.30
C PRO A 57 -8.46 -9.65 19.15
N VAL A 58 -8.56 -9.52 20.47
CA VAL A 58 -7.87 -10.35 21.46
C VAL A 58 -8.93 -10.95 22.38
N PRO A 59 -9.18 -12.28 22.35
CA PRO A 59 -8.48 -13.30 21.55
C PRO A 59 -8.81 -13.21 20.04
N PRO A 60 -7.97 -13.80 19.16
CA PRO A 60 -8.26 -13.89 17.73
C PRO A 60 -9.62 -14.54 17.47
N ASP A 61 -10.41 -13.94 16.58
CA ASP A 61 -11.71 -14.48 16.16
C ASP A 61 -11.52 -15.23 14.83
N PRO A 62 -11.68 -16.57 14.79
CA PRO A 62 -11.50 -17.35 13.57
C PRO A 62 -12.56 -17.05 12.49
N ASN A 63 -13.66 -16.37 12.84
CA ASN A 63 -14.71 -16.01 11.89
C ASN A 63 -14.49 -14.64 11.23
N LYS A 64 -13.45 -13.90 11.64
CA LYS A 64 -13.08 -12.62 11.03
C LYS A 64 -12.06 -12.81 9.92
N ILE A 65 -12.34 -12.17 8.80
CA ILE A 65 -11.46 -12.17 7.63
C ILE A 65 -10.28 -11.22 7.91
N PRO A 66 -9.02 -11.64 7.70
CA PRO A 66 -7.86 -10.76 7.82
C PRO A 66 -7.80 -9.73 6.69
N ILE A 67 -7.05 -8.65 6.89
CA ILE A 67 -6.61 -7.83 5.75
C ILE A 67 -5.52 -8.59 5.01
N ASP A 68 -5.75 -8.83 3.74
CA ASP A 68 -4.74 -9.30 2.80
C ASP A 68 -5.05 -8.77 1.40
N GLY A 69 -4.14 -9.06 0.46
CA GLY A 69 -4.30 -8.74 -0.96
C GLY A 69 -5.40 -9.54 -1.66
N VAL A 70 -6.22 -10.32 -0.96
CA VAL A 70 -7.35 -11.08 -1.52
C VAL A 70 -8.68 -10.47 -1.09
N ASN A 71 -8.79 -10.01 0.15
CA ASN A 71 -10.05 -9.52 0.73
C ASN A 71 -10.20 -8.01 0.68
N VAL A 72 -9.11 -7.27 0.48
CA VAL A 72 -9.09 -5.81 0.45
C VAL A 72 -8.31 -5.30 -0.77
N ARG A 73 -8.68 -4.12 -1.27
CA ARG A 73 -7.97 -3.41 -2.34
C ARG A 73 -7.65 -1.99 -1.90
N LEU A 74 -6.42 -1.57 -2.14
CA LEU A 74 -6.02 -0.18 -2.09
C LEU A 74 -6.05 0.37 -3.53
N ILE A 75 -6.81 1.44 -3.74
CA ILE A 75 -6.98 2.09 -5.02
C ILE A 75 -6.56 3.55 -4.86
N ILE A 76 -5.92 4.10 -5.88
CA ILE A 76 -5.77 5.54 -6.00
C ILE A 76 -6.37 6.01 -7.32
N ASP A 77 -7.18 7.05 -7.23
CA ASP A 77 -7.67 7.79 -8.37
C ASP A 77 -7.00 9.17 -8.37
N VAL A 78 -6.29 9.46 -9.47
CA VAL A 78 -5.82 10.80 -9.79
C VAL A 78 -6.43 11.18 -11.14
N GLU A 79 -7.42 12.07 -11.13
CA GLU A 79 -8.08 12.60 -12.34
C GLU A 79 -9.02 11.63 -13.10
N GLY A 80 -9.62 10.67 -12.42
CA GLY A 80 -10.66 9.78 -12.92
C GLY A 80 -10.20 8.38 -13.33
N ALA A 81 -8.90 8.06 -13.18
CA ALA A 81 -8.34 6.75 -13.51
C ALA A 81 -7.90 6.00 -12.26
N ASN A 82 -8.59 4.88 -11.99
CA ASN A 82 -8.27 4.00 -10.87
C ASN A 82 -6.97 3.23 -11.12
N THR A 83 -6.04 3.36 -10.19
CA THR A 83 -4.79 2.59 -10.13
C THR A 83 -4.81 1.71 -8.90
N PHE A 84 -4.62 0.40 -9.08
CA PHE A 84 -4.52 -0.55 -7.97
C PHE A 84 -3.12 -0.51 -7.37
N ILE A 85 -3.06 -0.27 -6.06
CA ILE A 85 -1.80 -0.18 -5.31
C ILE A 85 -1.63 -1.47 -4.49
N PRO A 86 -0.47 -2.15 -4.60
CA PRO A 86 -0.15 -3.26 -3.71
C PRO A 86 -0.19 -2.82 -2.25
N LEU A 87 -0.88 -3.61 -1.43
CA LEU A 87 -0.96 -3.42 0.01
C LEU A 87 -0.07 -4.47 0.69
N THR A 88 1.10 -4.06 1.17
CA THR A 88 2.12 -4.96 1.71
C THR A 88 2.16 -4.90 3.23
N GLN A 89 2.11 -6.06 3.89
CA GLN A 89 2.28 -6.15 5.34
C GLN A 89 3.75 -5.98 5.73
N ILE A 90 4.03 -5.19 6.78
CA ILE A 90 5.40 -4.95 7.26
C ILE A 90 5.79 -6.06 8.24
N GLY A 91 6.60 -7.02 7.79
CA GLY A 91 7.06 -8.14 8.64
C GLY A 91 5.89 -8.88 9.28
N SER A 92 5.98 -9.13 10.59
CA SER A 92 4.89 -9.71 11.40
C SER A 92 3.99 -8.66 12.08
N SER A 93 4.08 -7.39 11.70
CA SER A 93 3.26 -6.32 12.29
C SER A 93 1.86 -6.28 11.68
N ASN A 94 0.92 -5.66 12.38
CA ASN A 94 -0.43 -5.37 11.86
C ASN A 94 -0.47 -4.08 11.04
N ILE A 95 0.66 -3.71 10.41
CA ILE A 95 0.78 -2.49 9.62
C ILE A 95 0.88 -2.88 8.15
N TYR A 96 -0.01 -2.29 7.36
CA TYR A 96 -0.11 -2.49 5.92
C TYR A 96 0.23 -1.21 5.20
N ARG A 97 1.02 -1.30 4.13
CA ARG A 97 1.63 -0.15 3.47
C ARG A 97 1.30 -0.11 1.99
N GLY A 98 1.04 1.08 1.48
CA GLY A 98 0.95 1.38 0.05
C GLY A 98 1.79 2.58 -0.34
N PHE A 99 2.18 2.64 -1.62
CA PHE A 99 2.97 3.74 -2.18
C PHE A 99 2.30 4.28 -3.44
N PHE A 100 2.28 5.60 -3.58
CA PHE A 100 1.67 6.26 -4.73
C PHE A 100 2.26 7.64 -4.99
N ARG A 101 1.95 8.22 -6.15
CA ARG A 101 2.36 9.57 -6.57
C ARG A 101 1.12 10.44 -6.74
N ILE A 102 1.20 11.69 -6.29
CA ILE A 102 0.24 12.73 -6.64
C ILE A 102 1.01 13.83 -7.37
N PRO A 103 0.64 14.17 -8.63
CA PRO A 103 1.30 15.23 -9.37
C PRO A 103 1.13 16.60 -8.71
N ALA A 104 1.96 17.57 -9.13
CA ALA A 104 1.90 18.94 -8.66
C ALA A 104 0.49 19.55 -8.83
N GLY A 105 -0.04 20.16 -7.76
CA GLY A 105 -1.34 20.82 -7.78
C GLY A 105 -2.56 19.91 -7.97
N LYS A 106 -2.39 18.58 -7.95
CA LYS A 106 -3.47 17.60 -8.17
C LYS A 106 -4.04 17.07 -6.87
N THR A 107 -5.24 16.52 -6.98
CA THR A 107 -5.97 15.86 -5.89
C THR A 107 -6.15 14.40 -6.23
N ALA A 108 -5.92 13.54 -5.24
CA ALA A 108 -6.14 12.11 -5.34
C ALA A 108 -7.25 11.66 -4.39
N SER A 109 -8.02 10.65 -4.79
CA SER A 109 -8.83 9.81 -3.90
C SER A 109 -8.04 8.54 -3.59
N VAL A 110 -7.73 8.31 -2.32
CA VAL A 110 -7.10 7.06 -1.85
C VAL A 110 -8.17 6.23 -1.16
N GLU A 111 -8.39 5.02 -1.65
CA GLU A 111 -9.54 4.21 -1.26
C GLU A 111 -9.08 2.84 -0.78
N LEU A 112 -9.45 2.48 0.44
CA LEU A 112 -9.26 1.14 0.98
C LEU A 112 -10.62 0.45 1.05
N LEU A 113 -10.85 -0.51 0.16
CA LEU A 113 -12.17 -1.10 -0.08
C LEU A 113 -12.18 -2.61 0.17
N PRO A 114 -13.24 -3.16 0.80
CA PRO A 114 -13.48 -4.60 0.80
C PRO A 114 -13.70 -5.12 -0.62
N LEU A 115 -13.07 -6.25 -0.97
CA LEU A 115 -13.32 -6.93 -2.24
C LEU A 115 -14.63 -7.73 -2.13
N VAL A 116 -15.73 -7.12 -2.60
CA VAL A 116 -17.11 -7.60 -2.40
C VAL A 116 -17.28 -9.11 -2.63
N PRO A 117 -16.87 -9.72 -3.77
CA PRO A 117 -17.04 -11.16 -3.95
C PRO A 117 -16.36 -12.03 -2.88
N ALA A 118 -15.18 -11.63 -2.42
CA ALA A 118 -14.41 -12.35 -1.41
C ALA A 118 -15.07 -12.25 -0.03
N VAL A 119 -15.49 -11.04 0.35
CA VAL A 119 -16.02 -10.77 1.71
C VAL A 119 -17.51 -11.08 1.87
N LEU A 120 -18.23 -11.31 0.78
CA LEU A 120 -19.62 -11.76 0.85
C LEU A 120 -19.76 -13.26 1.11
N THR A 121 -18.79 -14.04 0.64
CA THR A 121 -18.80 -15.51 0.70
C THR A 121 -18.00 -16.07 1.88
N SER A 122 -16.95 -15.36 2.31
CA SER A 122 -16.13 -15.73 3.45
C SER A 122 -16.48 -14.83 4.64
N GLY A 123 -16.89 -15.40 5.78
CA GLY A 123 -16.95 -14.73 7.09
C GLY A 123 -17.58 -13.33 7.17
N SER A 124 -17.18 -12.59 8.21
CA SER A 124 -17.48 -11.15 8.35
C SER A 124 -16.16 -10.38 8.36
N LEU A 125 -16.01 -9.40 7.45
CA LEU A 125 -14.89 -8.46 7.51
C LEU A 125 -15.22 -7.40 8.56
N GLU A 126 -14.38 -7.26 9.58
CA GLU A 126 -14.47 -6.17 10.55
C GLU A 126 -13.07 -5.76 10.98
N VAL A 127 -12.60 -4.67 10.39
CA VAL A 127 -11.26 -4.15 10.61
C VAL A 127 -11.38 -2.71 11.10
N ARG A 128 -10.68 -2.40 12.18
CA ARG A 128 -10.53 -1.04 12.71
C ARG A 128 -9.07 -0.70 12.88
N GLY A 129 -8.76 0.59 12.85
CA GLY A 129 -7.39 1.04 13.02
C GLY A 129 -7.21 2.54 12.85
N TYR A 130 -5.99 2.93 12.55
CA TYR A 130 -5.66 4.31 12.18
C TYR A 130 -4.77 4.36 10.95
N VAL A 131 -4.77 5.52 10.28
CA VAL A 131 -4.09 5.77 9.02
C VAL A 131 -3.00 6.81 9.21
N SER A 132 -1.81 6.50 8.69
CA SER A 132 -0.66 7.39 8.71
C SER A 132 -0.22 7.72 7.28
N LEU A 133 0.17 8.97 7.04
CA LEU A 133 0.69 9.45 5.76
C LEU A 133 2.11 9.99 5.91
N PHE A 134 2.98 9.66 4.96
CA PHE A 134 4.39 10.06 4.97
C PHE A 134 4.82 10.53 3.58
N LEU A 135 5.70 11.53 3.53
CA LEU A 135 6.44 11.86 2.32
C LEU A 135 7.53 10.82 2.09
N GLN A 136 7.71 10.41 0.84
CA GLN A 136 8.84 9.58 0.44
C GLN A 136 10.01 10.45 -0.03
N PRO A 137 11.25 10.11 0.36
CA PRO A 137 12.41 10.81 -0.15
C PRO A 137 12.57 10.54 -1.66
N ARG A 138 13.14 11.51 -2.38
CA ARG A 138 13.61 11.28 -3.75
C ARG A 138 14.93 10.52 -3.67
N ARG A 139 15.03 9.41 -4.39
CA ARG A 139 16.32 8.71 -4.54
C ARG A 139 17.13 9.48 -5.57
N PHE A 140 18.20 10.13 -5.12
CA PHE A 140 19.17 10.80 -5.97
C PHE A 140 20.56 10.38 -5.50
N PHE A 141 21.56 10.27 -6.38
CA PHE A 141 22.92 9.96 -5.92
C PHE A 141 23.54 11.21 -5.29
N PRO A 142 24.20 11.14 -4.10
CA PRO A 142 24.67 9.96 -3.36
C PRO A 142 23.76 9.48 -2.20
N GLY A 143 22.48 9.89 -2.13
CA GLY A 143 21.58 9.44 -1.08
C GLY A 143 20.16 10.03 -1.14
N PRO A 144 19.21 9.50 -0.36
CA PRO A 144 17.84 9.99 -0.35
C PRO A 144 17.80 11.48 0.05
N VAL A 145 17.23 12.31 -0.82
CA VAL A 145 17.02 13.74 -0.56
C VAL A 145 15.53 13.97 -0.30
N PRO A 146 15.15 14.67 0.78
CA PRO A 146 13.75 15.02 1.00
C PRO A 146 13.23 15.85 -0.20
N PRO A 147 11.99 15.59 -0.66
CA PRO A 147 11.43 16.31 -1.81
C PRO A 147 11.30 17.81 -1.54
N THR A 148 11.12 18.20 -0.28
CA THR A 148 11.06 19.59 0.18
C THR A 148 11.79 19.72 1.53
N LYS A 149 12.45 20.86 1.75
CA LYS A 149 13.13 21.15 3.03
C LYS A 149 12.16 21.52 4.16
N GLN A 150 11.02 22.11 3.83
CA GLN A 150 10.05 22.65 4.79
C GLN A 150 8.89 21.69 5.08
N GLY A 151 8.83 20.55 4.39
CA GLY A 151 7.65 19.68 4.38
C GLY A 151 6.73 20.01 3.20
N ALA A 152 5.66 19.26 3.03
CA ALA A 152 4.70 19.46 1.94
C ALA A 152 3.34 19.82 2.50
N ARG A 153 2.72 20.84 1.93
CA ARG A 153 1.37 21.26 2.29
C ARG A 153 0.36 20.39 1.57
N VAL A 154 -0.58 19.84 2.33
CA VAL A 154 -1.64 18.98 1.82
C VAL A 154 -2.99 19.36 2.43
N LEU A 155 -4.06 19.28 1.62
CA LEU A 155 -5.43 19.21 2.15
C LEU A 155 -5.82 17.75 2.30
N LEU A 156 -6.41 17.42 3.44
CA LEU A 156 -6.86 16.07 3.76
C LEU A 156 -8.37 16.09 4.05
N ASN A 157 -9.09 15.10 3.54
CA ASN A 157 -10.48 14.84 3.90
C ASN A 157 -10.70 13.32 3.99
N PRO A 158 -10.59 12.74 5.19
CA PRO A 158 -10.91 11.33 5.41
C PRO A 158 -12.43 11.15 5.54
N GLU A 159 -12.94 10.10 4.93
CA GLU A 159 -14.36 9.76 4.86
C GLU A 159 -14.56 8.26 4.99
N ILE A 160 -15.73 7.89 5.47
CA ILE A 160 -16.26 6.55 5.37
C ILE A 160 -17.42 6.57 4.39
N ARG A 161 -17.38 5.68 3.41
CA ARG A 161 -18.51 5.45 2.51
C ARG A 161 -18.89 3.99 2.56
N GLY A 162 -20.19 3.73 2.56
CA GLY A 162 -20.70 2.38 2.60
C GLY A 162 -22.03 2.24 1.90
N THR A 163 -22.39 0.99 1.64
CA THR A 163 -23.69 0.61 1.12
C THR A 163 -24.31 -0.47 1.98
N PHE A 164 -25.63 -0.44 2.12
CA PHE A 164 -26.39 -1.52 2.72
C PHE A 164 -26.92 -2.41 1.60
N LEU A 165 -26.54 -3.67 1.66
CA LEU A 165 -26.99 -4.71 0.77
C LEU A 165 -28.25 -5.38 1.33
N PRO A 166 -29.23 -5.68 0.48
CA PRO A 166 -30.38 -6.50 0.85
C PRO A 166 -29.97 -7.84 1.46
N ASN A 167 -30.79 -8.35 2.38
CA ASN A 167 -30.57 -9.67 2.97
C ASN A 167 -30.63 -10.74 1.88
N GLY A 168 -29.61 -11.60 1.80
CA GLY A 168 -29.49 -12.66 0.78
C GLY A 168 -28.82 -12.24 -0.53
N PHE A 169 -28.37 -10.99 -0.70
CA PHE A 169 -27.55 -10.57 -1.85
C PHE A 169 -26.27 -11.43 -1.95
N PRO A 170 -25.83 -11.86 -3.16
CA PRO A 170 -26.34 -11.51 -4.50
C PRO A 170 -27.49 -12.38 -5.03
N GLY A 171 -28.02 -13.32 -4.23
CA GLY A 171 -29.01 -14.32 -4.69
C GLY A 171 -30.46 -13.85 -4.74
N VAL A 172 -30.76 -12.60 -4.36
CA VAL A 172 -32.12 -12.05 -4.36
C VAL A 172 -32.51 -11.60 -5.75
N VAL A 173 -33.71 -11.98 -6.20
CA VAL A 173 -34.31 -11.56 -7.47
C VAL A 173 -35.50 -10.65 -7.15
N GLY A 174 -35.55 -9.45 -7.73
CA GLY A 174 -36.62 -8.47 -7.49
C GLY A 174 -36.08 -7.06 -7.31
N ASP A 175 -36.89 -6.19 -6.69
CA ASP A 175 -36.50 -4.82 -6.38
C ASP A 175 -35.45 -4.82 -5.25
N LEU A 176 -34.22 -4.42 -5.58
CA LEU A 176 -33.09 -4.44 -4.67
C LEU A 176 -32.97 -3.06 -4.01
N ASP A 177 -33.25 -3.02 -2.70
CA ASP A 177 -33.13 -1.81 -1.91
C ASP A 177 -31.67 -1.57 -1.47
N PHE A 178 -30.92 -0.84 -2.29
CA PHE A 178 -29.57 -0.39 -1.96
C PHE A 178 -29.61 0.99 -1.34
N ASP A 179 -29.15 1.06 -0.09
CA ASP A 179 -28.92 2.34 0.58
C ASP A 179 -27.43 2.66 0.64
N GLN A 180 -27.11 3.94 0.78
CA GLN A 180 -25.75 4.43 0.91
C GLN A 180 -25.58 5.31 2.14
N ILE A 181 -24.39 5.30 2.71
CA ILE A 181 -23.99 6.18 3.80
C ILE A 181 -22.63 6.80 3.46
N ASN A 182 -22.47 8.09 3.76
CA ASN A 182 -21.19 8.79 3.71
C ASN A 182 -21.10 9.73 4.91
N TYR A 183 -19.96 9.72 5.59
CA TYR A 183 -19.65 10.68 6.64
C TYR A 183 -18.14 10.96 6.70
N THR A 184 -17.80 12.20 7.04
CA THR A 184 -16.41 12.61 7.25
C THR A 184 -15.88 12.10 8.58
N LEU A 185 -14.58 11.84 8.63
CA LEU A 185 -13.87 11.48 9.84
C LEU A 185 -13.11 12.67 10.40
N ALA A 186 -12.90 12.68 11.72
CA ALA A 186 -12.05 13.67 12.34
C ALA A 186 -10.59 13.50 11.88
N ILE A 187 -9.96 14.60 11.46
CA ILE A 187 -8.53 14.63 11.19
C ILE A 187 -7.80 14.80 12.52
N ALA A 188 -6.77 14.01 12.78
CA ALA A 188 -6.01 13.98 14.03
C ALA A 188 -5.41 15.36 14.39
N SER A 189 -5.07 16.17 13.40
CA SER A 189 -4.56 17.53 13.61
C SER A 189 -5.63 18.57 13.92
N GLY A 190 -6.92 18.23 13.73
CA GLY A 190 -8.05 19.16 13.77
C GLY A 190 -8.07 20.18 12.62
N LYS A 191 -7.23 20.03 11.59
CA LYS A 191 -7.09 20.97 10.47
C LYS A 191 -7.24 20.25 9.14
N ALA A 192 -7.96 20.85 8.20
CA ALA A 192 -8.00 20.36 6.82
C ALA A 192 -6.66 20.55 6.09
N LEU A 193 -6.03 21.72 6.28
CA LEU A 193 -4.69 22.03 5.78
C LEU A 193 -3.61 21.54 6.75
N ASN A 194 -2.75 20.67 6.26
CA ASN A 194 -1.67 20.05 7.01
C ASN A 194 -0.33 20.23 6.32
N VAL A 195 0.75 20.18 7.10
CA VAL A 195 2.11 20.12 6.59
C VAL A 195 2.69 18.76 6.95
N LEU A 196 2.92 17.93 5.94
CA LEU A 196 3.66 16.69 6.14
C LEU A 196 5.12 17.03 6.38
N PRO A 197 5.75 16.52 7.45
CA PRO A 197 7.15 16.78 7.71
C PRO A 197 8.00 16.23 6.54
N PRO A 198 9.18 16.85 6.28
CA PRO A 198 10.13 16.32 5.31
C PRO A 198 10.37 14.84 5.53
N ALA A 199 10.57 14.09 4.45
CA ALA A 199 11.04 12.72 4.55
C ALA A 199 12.37 12.72 5.32
N ILE A 200 12.42 12.07 6.48
CA ILE A 200 13.68 11.89 7.22
C ILE A 200 14.57 11.04 6.31
N SER A 201 15.82 11.48 6.09
CA SER A 201 16.87 10.68 5.47
C SER A 201 17.26 9.54 6.43
N GLY A 202 16.35 8.59 6.64
CA GLY A 202 16.62 7.34 7.34
C GLY A 202 17.39 6.37 6.45
N PRO A 203 17.93 5.28 7.02
CA PRO A 203 18.60 4.24 6.25
C PRO A 203 17.68 3.72 5.13
N ILE A 204 18.30 3.29 4.02
CA ILE A 204 17.59 2.69 2.88
C ILE A 204 16.83 1.46 3.40
N ILE A 205 15.50 1.56 3.47
CA ILE A 205 14.65 0.39 3.75
C ILE A 205 14.39 -0.27 2.40
N ILE A 206 15.07 -1.39 2.17
CA ILE A 206 14.90 -2.26 1.02
C ILE A 206 13.69 -3.16 1.29
N ASP A 207 12.76 -3.23 0.35
CA ASP A 207 11.58 -4.10 0.42
C ASP A 207 11.93 -5.46 -0.22
N PRO A 208 11.96 -6.57 0.54
CA PRO A 208 12.37 -7.90 0.05
C PRO A 208 11.60 -8.45 -1.17
N PRO A 209 10.29 -8.20 -1.38
CA PRO A 209 9.54 -8.87 -2.45
C PRO A 209 9.94 -8.44 -3.87
N ILE A 210 10.70 -7.34 -4.03
CA ILE A 210 11.17 -6.87 -5.34
C ILE A 210 12.48 -7.55 -5.75
N ILE A 211 13.27 -8.06 -4.80
CA ILE A 211 14.68 -8.45 -5.03
C ILE A 211 14.86 -9.97 -5.07
N LEU A 212 14.02 -10.73 -4.38
CA LEU A 212 14.08 -12.20 -4.37
C LEU A 212 14.13 -12.83 -5.78
N PRO A 213 13.33 -12.40 -6.78
CA PRO A 213 13.38 -12.99 -8.13
C PRO A 213 14.72 -12.73 -8.84
N VAL A 214 15.27 -11.53 -8.64
CA VAL A 214 16.54 -11.11 -9.27
C VAL A 214 17.73 -11.85 -8.66
N LEU A 215 17.71 -12.08 -7.34
CA LEU A 215 18.73 -12.87 -6.62
C LEU A 215 18.70 -14.35 -7.01
N GLU A 216 17.53 -14.91 -7.29
CA GLU A 216 17.41 -16.30 -7.77
C GLU A 216 17.96 -16.46 -9.19
N GLU A 217 17.65 -15.54 -10.11
CA GLU A 217 18.19 -15.54 -11.47
C GLU A 217 19.72 -15.35 -11.53
N LEU A 218 20.28 -14.62 -10.56
CA LEU A 218 21.72 -14.46 -10.37
C LEU A 218 22.40 -15.76 -9.91
N ARG A 219 21.76 -16.48 -8.98
CA ARG A 219 22.30 -17.73 -8.45
C ARG A 219 22.38 -18.82 -9.50
N ASP A 220 21.47 -18.77 -10.47
CA ASP A 220 21.39 -19.73 -11.58
C ASP A 220 22.24 -19.31 -12.79
N GLY A 221 22.99 -18.19 -12.70
CA GLY A 221 23.98 -17.78 -13.70
C GLY A 221 23.41 -17.21 -15.00
N ASN A 222 22.10 -16.95 -15.05
CA ASN A 222 21.37 -16.54 -16.25
C ASN A 222 21.06 -15.04 -16.31
N LEU A 223 21.72 -14.20 -15.49
CA LEU A 223 21.39 -12.78 -15.43
C LEU A 223 21.83 -12.02 -16.70
N GLU A 224 20.94 -11.95 -17.70
CA GLU A 224 21.08 -11.09 -18.87
C GLU A 224 20.54 -9.68 -18.58
N LEU A 225 21.31 -8.87 -17.84
CA LEU A 225 21.00 -7.44 -17.65
C LEU A 225 21.00 -6.63 -18.97
N ALA A 226 21.53 -7.19 -20.05
CA ALA A 226 21.56 -6.55 -21.36
C ALA A 226 20.18 -6.50 -22.04
N SER A 227 19.29 -7.46 -21.75
CA SER A 227 17.93 -7.53 -22.32
C SER A 227 16.88 -6.79 -21.48
N SER A 228 17.26 -6.29 -20.31
CA SER A 228 16.40 -5.41 -19.50
C SER A 228 16.29 -4.03 -20.15
N ASP A 229 15.06 -3.56 -20.38
CA ASP A 229 14.72 -2.20 -20.84
C ASP A 229 15.10 -1.09 -19.83
N ALA A 230 15.71 -1.47 -18.70
CA ALA A 230 16.20 -0.56 -17.67
C ALA A 230 17.29 0.37 -18.22
N ASP A 231 17.26 1.64 -17.80
CA ASP A 231 18.29 2.61 -18.19
C ASP A 231 19.66 2.21 -17.58
N ASN A 232 20.75 2.67 -18.19
CA ASN A 232 22.13 2.37 -17.78
C ASN A 232 22.40 2.75 -16.31
N SER A 233 21.69 3.75 -15.79
CA SER A 233 21.76 4.13 -14.37
C SER A 233 21.16 3.07 -13.44
N GLU A 234 20.09 2.40 -13.86
CA GLU A 234 19.45 1.32 -13.10
C GLU A 234 20.29 0.04 -13.14
N LYS A 235 20.90 -0.27 -14.30
CA LYS A 235 21.85 -1.39 -14.45
C LYS A 235 23.10 -1.21 -13.57
N ALA A 236 23.63 0.01 -13.50
CA ALA A 236 24.75 0.34 -12.60
C ALA A 236 24.36 0.21 -11.12
N GLN A 237 23.11 0.53 -10.77
CA GLN A 237 22.59 0.37 -9.40
C GLN A 237 22.42 -1.10 -9.01
N MET A 238 21.94 -1.94 -9.92
CA MET A 238 21.86 -3.39 -9.70
C MET A 238 23.25 -4.01 -9.49
N LEU A 239 24.26 -3.54 -10.25
CA LEU A 239 25.64 -3.99 -10.10
C LEU A 239 26.27 -3.56 -8.76
N VAL A 240 26.03 -2.33 -8.32
CA VAL A 240 26.51 -1.83 -7.01
C VAL A 240 25.83 -2.56 -5.85
N GLN A 241 24.57 -2.97 -6.03
CA GLN A 241 23.82 -3.71 -5.01
C GLN A 241 24.26 -5.17 -4.92
N LEU A 242 24.56 -5.80 -6.06
CA LEU A 242 25.23 -7.10 -6.14
C LEU A 242 26.58 -7.11 -5.41
N LEU A 243 27.36 -6.06 -5.61
CA LEU A 243 28.64 -5.86 -4.94
C LEU A 243 28.53 -5.74 -3.41
N ALA A 244 27.40 -5.24 -2.90
CA ALA A 244 27.17 -5.05 -1.48
C ALA A 244 26.73 -6.35 -0.76
N GLU A 245 26.16 -7.31 -1.47
CA GLU A 245 25.63 -8.57 -0.90
C GLU A 245 26.54 -9.79 -1.13
N LEU A 246 27.53 -9.68 -2.03
CA LEU A 246 28.48 -10.77 -2.27
C LEU A 246 29.50 -10.87 -1.13
N GLU A 247 29.45 -11.97 -0.38
CA GLU A 247 30.56 -12.34 0.51
C GLU A 247 31.86 -12.49 -0.30
N PRO A 248 32.99 -11.96 0.18
CA PRO A 248 34.26 -11.98 -0.54
C PRO A 248 34.85 -13.39 -0.52
N ASN A 249 34.36 -14.25 -1.39
CA ASN A 249 34.96 -15.55 -1.69
C ASN A 249 35.45 -15.59 -3.15
N GLU A 250 36.39 -16.47 -3.44
CA GLU A 250 37.12 -16.48 -4.71
C GLU A 250 36.22 -16.76 -5.93
N ALA A 251 35.16 -17.56 -5.74
CA ALA A 251 34.17 -17.83 -6.77
C ALA A 251 33.34 -16.59 -7.13
N ASN A 252 32.89 -15.86 -6.10
CA ASN A 252 32.11 -14.63 -6.25
C ASN A 252 32.93 -13.50 -6.88
N LEU A 253 34.21 -13.35 -6.50
CA LEU A 253 35.10 -12.35 -7.09
C LEU A 253 35.42 -12.65 -8.57
N LYS A 254 35.50 -13.92 -8.96
CA LYS A 254 35.71 -14.32 -10.35
C LYS A 254 34.47 -14.08 -11.21
N ALA A 255 33.28 -14.37 -10.70
CA ALA A 255 32.01 -14.05 -11.35
C ALA A 255 31.86 -12.54 -11.53
N LEU A 256 32.17 -11.78 -10.48
CA LEU A 256 32.10 -10.31 -10.50
C LEU A 256 33.07 -9.68 -11.52
N ASN A 257 34.34 -10.09 -11.53
CA ASN A 257 35.30 -9.62 -12.54
C ASN A 257 34.86 -9.93 -13.97
N THR A 258 34.16 -11.06 -14.17
CA THR A 258 33.62 -11.44 -15.48
C THR A 258 32.49 -10.50 -15.90
N VAL A 259 31.61 -10.12 -14.95
CA VAL A 259 30.56 -9.13 -15.19
C VAL A 259 31.15 -7.74 -15.45
N MET A 260 32.10 -7.29 -14.64
CA MET A 260 32.76 -5.98 -14.81
C MET A 260 33.49 -5.84 -16.15
N ASN A 261 34.19 -6.89 -16.60
CA ASN A 261 34.82 -6.93 -17.91
C ASN A 261 33.81 -6.90 -19.07
N LYS A 262 32.60 -7.47 -18.90
CA LYS A 262 31.54 -7.38 -19.92
C LYS A 262 30.94 -5.98 -20.06
N PHE A 263 31.11 -5.13 -19.04
CA PHE A 263 30.63 -3.74 -19.03
C PHE A 263 31.74 -2.70 -19.31
N ASP A 264 32.91 -3.12 -19.79
CA ASP A 264 34.08 -2.25 -20.04
C ASP A 264 34.50 -1.41 -18.83
N ILE A 265 34.25 -1.89 -17.61
CA ILE A 265 34.66 -1.23 -16.38
C ILE A 265 36.10 -1.69 -16.08
N PRO A 266 37.12 -0.83 -16.15
CA PRO A 266 38.53 -1.22 -16.09
C PRO A 266 39.01 -1.40 -14.64
N VAL A 267 38.29 -2.20 -13.86
CA VAL A 267 38.58 -2.46 -12.45
C VAL A 267 38.55 -3.97 -12.23
N LYS A 268 39.65 -4.52 -11.71
CA LYS A 268 39.80 -5.95 -11.40
C LYS A 268 40.01 -6.11 -9.90
N MET A 269 39.15 -6.89 -9.25
CA MET A 269 39.24 -7.16 -7.82
C MET A 269 39.92 -8.51 -7.56
N SER A 270 40.82 -8.56 -6.59
CA SER A 270 41.44 -9.79 -6.09
C SER A 270 41.53 -9.75 -4.58
N HIS A 271 41.56 -10.93 -3.94
CA HIS A 271 41.90 -11.04 -2.52
C HIS A 271 43.34 -10.60 -2.27
N CYS A 272 43.59 -9.99 -1.11
CA CYS A 272 44.92 -9.71 -0.59
C CYS A 272 45.37 -10.83 0.34
#